data_AF-A0A7C7NNX3-F1
#
_entry.id   AF-A0A7C7NNX3-F1
#
_cell.length_a   1.000
_cell.length_b   1.000
_cell.length_c   1.000
_cell.angle_alpha   90.00
_cell.angle_beta   90.00
_cell.angle_gamma   90.00
#
_symmetry.space_group_name_H-M   'P 1'
#
loop_
_entity.id
_entity.type
_entity.pdbx_description
1 polymer ?
#
loop_
_entity_poly.entity_id
_entity_poly.type
_entity_poly.pdbx_seq_one_letter_code
_entity_poly.pdbx_strand_id
1 'polypeptide(L)'
;GAHWDTRPWSDKELEVKDQNNPLIGANDGASGVAVLLEIAHILKANPSETGVIIIFFDGEDLGMAGENRSYAQGSQYFAQNLPFPKPDHAIILDMVGDQHLHFPIERFSYSHAPQLVRKIWKLANKLNLPAFDQSLGYTIYDDHVPLWENANIPAIDIIDFDYPHEYDNYWHTLEDTPDKCSAGSLEQVGILLTYHIYGIE
;
A
#
# COMPACT_ATOMS: atom_id res chain seq x y z
N GLY A 1 4.12 3.83 -4.62
CA GLY A 1 3.94 2.62 -5.41
C GLY A 1 2.70 1.92 -4.93
N ALA A 2 2.16 1.02 -5.73
CA ALA A 2 1.13 0.07 -5.35
C ALA A 2 1.31 -1.14 -6.26
N HIS A 3 0.97 -2.34 -5.80
CA HIS A 3 0.82 -3.46 -6.73
C HIS A 3 -0.49 -3.32 -7.52
N TRP A 4 -0.58 -3.95 -8.69
CA TRP A 4 -1.80 -3.92 -9.52
C TRP A 4 -2.29 -5.29 -9.95
N ASP A 5 -1.47 -6.33 -9.74
CA ASP A 5 -1.90 -7.71 -9.93
C ASP A 5 -2.91 -8.13 -8.86
N THR A 6 -3.55 -9.27 -9.10
CA THR A 6 -4.62 -9.80 -8.26
C THR A 6 -4.34 -11.26 -7.96
N ARG A 7 -4.58 -11.70 -6.72
CA ARG A 7 -4.39 -13.10 -6.37
C ARG A 7 -5.20 -14.02 -7.28
N PRO A 8 -4.56 -15.06 -7.85
CA PRO A 8 -5.30 -16.06 -8.63
C PRO A 8 -6.08 -17.06 -7.75
N TRP A 9 -5.89 -17.01 -6.43
CA TRP A 9 -6.50 -17.95 -5.47
C TRP A 9 -7.01 -17.21 -4.23
N SER A 10 -8.30 -17.35 -3.92
CA SER A 10 -8.89 -16.87 -2.66
C SER A 10 -8.58 -17.83 -1.51
N ASP A 11 -7.30 -17.98 -1.17
CA ASP A 11 -6.79 -19.01 -0.26
C ASP A 11 -7.16 -18.80 1.23
N LYS A 12 -7.89 -17.73 1.55
CA LYS A 12 -8.51 -17.49 2.86
C LYS A 12 -9.98 -17.86 2.95
N GLU A 13 -10.57 -18.36 1.87
CA GLU A 13 -11.93 -18.90 1.91
C GLU A 13 -12.06 -20.06 2.90
N LEU A 14 -13.18 -20.06 3.64
CA LEU A 14 -13.50 -21.15 4.59
C LEU A 14 -13.83 -22.46 3.85
N GLU A 15 -14.50 -22.33 2.72
CA GLU A 15 -14.92 -23.47 1.90
C GLU A 15 -13.81 -23.83 0.90
N VAL A 16 -13.24 -25.04 1.05
CA VAL A 16 -12.10 -25.52 0.22
C VAL A 16 -12.38 -25.47 -1.28
N LYS A 17 -13.64 -25.62 -1.70
CA LYS A 17 -14.05 -25.54 -3.11
C LYS A 17 -13.80 -24.15 -3.72
N ASP A 18 -13.80 -23.12 -2.88
CA ASP A 18 -13.70 -21.72 -3.31
C ASP A 18 -12.25 -21.23 -3.26
N GLN A 19 -11.36 -21.90 -2.53
CA GLN A 19 -9.95 -21.51 -2.35
C GLN A 19 -9.11 -21.42 -3.63
N ASN A 20 -9.56 -22.00 -4.75
CA ASN A 20 -8.85 -21.94 -6.04
C ASN A 20 -9.50 -20.98 -7.05
N ASN A 21 -10.51 -20.22 -6.62
CA ASN A 21 -11.14 -19.22 -7.47
C ASN A 21 -10.30 -17.93 -7.45
N PRO A 22 -10.21 -17.20 -8.58
CA PRO A 22 -9.64 -15.86 -8.58
C PRO A 22 -10.58 -14.88 -7.86
N LEU A 23 -9.98 -13.93 -7.13
CA LEU A 23 -10.69 -12.84 -6.46
C LEU A 23 -10.66 -11.54 -7.28
N ILE A 24 -11.48 -10.56 -6.89
CA ILE A 24 -11.60 -9.29 -7.64
C ILE A 24 -10.47 -8.31 -7.28
N GLY A 25 -10.00 -8.29 -6.03
CA GLY A 25 -8.90 -7.41 -5.61
C GLY A 25 -9.30 -5.95 -5.60
N ALA A 26 -10.49 -5.65 -5.08
CA ALA A 26 -10.99 -4.27 -5.06
C ALA A 26 -10.20 -3.41 -4.08
N ASN A 27 -9.87 -3.97 -2.92
CA ASN A 27 -8.99 -3.35 -1.95
C ASN A 27 -7.54 -3.79 -2.17
N ASP A 28 -7.31 -5.10 -2.28
CA ASP A 28 -6.01 -5.74 -2.49
C ASP A 28 -5.59 -5.58 -3.96
N GLY A 29 -4.81 -4.53 -4.24
CA GLY A 29 -4.41 -4.08 -5.58
C GLY A 29 -5.12 -2.81 -6.05
N ALA A 30 -6.42 -2.86 -6.34
CA ALA A 30 -7.08 -1.76 -7.05
C ALA A 30 -7.16 -0.45 -6.25
N SER A 31 -7.21 -0.50 -4.90
CA SER A 31 -7.33 0.69 -4.05
C SER A 31 -6.09 1.61 -4.14
N GLY A 32 -4.89 1.03 -4.01
CA GLY A 32 -3.62 1.77 -4.11
C GLY A 32 -3.43 2.37 -5.50
N VAL A 33 -3.76 1.60 -6.55
CA VAL A 33 -3.75 2.07 -7.94
C VAL A 33 -4.72 3.24 -8.14
N ALA A 34 -5.95 3.14 -7.63
CA ALA A 34 -6.95 4.19 -7.75
C ALA A 34 -6.48 5.52 -7.13
N VAL A 35 -5.91 5.47 -5.92
CA VAL A 35 -5.34 6.67 -5.27
C VAL A 35 -4.21 7.26 -6.11
N LEU A 36 -3.27 6.44 -6.58
CA LEU A 36 -2.13 6.92 -7.36
C LEU A 36 -2.52 7.48 -8.72
N LEU A 37 -3.55 6.93 -9.37
CA LEU A 37 -4.10 7.50 -10.61
C LEU A 37 -4.72 8.89 -10.38
N GLU A 38 -5.41 9.10 -9.25
CA GLU A 38 -5.91 10.44 -8.90
C GLU A 38 -4.77 11.41 -8.55
N ILE A 39 -3.72 10.95 -7.87
CA ILE A 39 -2.51 11.76 -7.67
C ILE A 39 -1.88 12.15 -9.02
N ALA A 40 -1.82 11.24 -9.99
CA ALA A 40 -1.33 11.57 -11.33
C ALA A 40 -2.19 12.64 -12.01
N HIS A 41 -3.51 12.58 -11.84
CA HIS A 41 -4.45 13.57 -12.36
C HIS A 41 -4.23 14.96 -11.71
N ILE A 42 -4.06 15.01 -10.38
CA ILE A 42 -3.76 16.25 -9.63
C ILE A 42 -2.42 16.85 -10.08
N LEU A 43 -1.36 16.05 -10.21
CA LEU A 43 -0.03 16.48 -10.64
C LEU A 43 -0.02 17.05 -12.06
N LYS A 44 -0.84 16.49 -12.96
CA LYS A 44 -1.01 17.01 -14.32
C LYS A 44 -1.64 18.40 -14.32
N ALA A 45 -2.64 18.62 -13.47
CA ALA A 45 -3.33 19.91 -13.36
C ALA A 45 -2.49 20.95 -12.59
N ASN A 46 -1.72 20.50 -11.61
CA ASN A 46 -0.91 21.34 -10.72
C ASN A 46 0.51 20.76 -10.61
N PRO A 47 1.46 21.12 -11.49
CA PRO A 47 2.81 20.57 -11.40
C PRO A 47 3.47 20.85 -10.03
N SER A 48 4.11 19.83 -9.43
CA SER A 48 4.89 19.97 -8.20
C SER A 48 6.35 20.30 -8.51
N GLU A 49 7.04 21.01 -7.61
CA GLU A 49 8.50 21.16 -7.65
C GLU A 49 9.22 19.86 -7.24
N THR A 50 8.54 19.01 -6.45
CA THR A 50 9.02 17.68 -6.08
C THR A 50 8.89 16.75 -7.29
N GLY A 51 9.98 16.10 -7.68
CA GLY A 51 9.93 15.01 -8.64
C GLY A 51 9.15 13.81 -8.09
N VAL A 52 8.08 13.40 -8.77
CA VAL A 52 7.25 12.26 -8.37
C VAL A 52 7.36 11.13 -9.38
N ILE A 53 7.55 9.92 -8.88
CA ILE A 53 7.55 8.69 -9.66
C ILE A 53 6.38 7.83 -9.17
N ILE A 54 5.46 7.52 -10.08
CA ILE A 54 4.36 6.58 -9.83
C ILE A 54 4.76 5.25 -10.45
N ILE A 55 4.67 4.18 -9.66
CA ILE A 55 5.04 2.82 -10.05
C ILE A 55 3.91 1.89 -9.65
N PHE A 56 3.52 1.04 -10.59
CA PHE A 56 2.62 -0.09 -10.37
C PHE A 56 3.43 -1.38 -10.47
N PHE A 57 3.53 -2.12 -9.37
CA PHE A 57 4.28 -3.36 -9.30
C PHE A 57 3.40 -4.54 -9.73
N ASP A 58 4.00 -5.48 -10.45
CA ASP A 58 3.33 -6.71 -10.93
C ASP A 58 3.93 -7.91 -10.20
N GLY A 59 3.15 -8.98 -10.06
CA GLY A 59 3.55 -10.19 -9.36
C GLY A 59 3.87 -9.99 -7.88
N GLU A 60 3.18 -9.06 -7.22
CA GLU A 60 3.23 -8.92 -5.77
C GLU A 60 2.57 -10.15 -5.11
N ASP A 61 1.35 -10.47 -5.53
CA ASP A 61 0.48 -11.42 -4.82
C ASP A 61 0.44 -12.82 -5.47
N LEU A 62 1.55 -13.19 -6.13
CA LEU A 62 1.74 -14.52 -6.71
C LEU A 62 2.48 -15.47 -5.76
N GLY A 63 2.74 -15.02 -4.53
CA GLY A 63 3.55 -15.74 -3.55
C GLY A 63 2.86 -16.93 -2.89
N MET A 64 3.70 -17.79 -2.33
CA MET A 64 3.35 -18.97 -1.55
C MET A 64 3.49 -18.69 -0.05
N ALA A 65 2.44 -19.05 0.70
CA ALA A 65 2.42 -18.86 2.15
C ALA A 65 3.65 -19.50 2.83
N GLY A 66 4.35 -18.72 3.65
CA GLY A 66 5.57 -19.13 4.35
C GLY A 66 6.87 -18.89 3.57
N GLU A 67 6.82 -18.41 2.32
CA GLU A 67 7.99 -18.03 1.53
C GLU A 67 7.92 -16.55 1.13
N ASN A 68 8.33 -15.65 2.01
CA ASN A 68 8.23 -14.20 1.80
C ASN A 68 8.79 -13.73 0.44
N ARG A 69 9.95 -14.27 0.02
CA ARG A 69 10.59 -13.86 -1.25
C ARG A 69 9.89 -14.37 -2.50
N SER A 70 8.81 -15.14 -2.37
CA SER A 70 7.94 -15.51 -3.50
C SER A 70 6.88 -14.45 -3.80
N TYR A 71 6.61 -13.53 -2.85
CA TYR A 71 5.79 -12.33 -3.05
C TYR A 71 6.63 -11.17 -3.60
N ALA A 72 6.01 -10.03 -3.92
CA ALA A 72 6.68 -8.78 -4.28
C ALA A 72 7.71 -8.95 -5.43
N GLN A 73 7.43 -9.82 -6.42
CA GLN A 73 8.41 -10.15 -7.47
C GLN A 73 8.76 -8.93 -8.33
N GLY A 74 7.76 -8.10 -8.66
CA GLY A 74 7.94 -6.89 -9.45
C GLY A 74 8.81 -5.85 -8.74
N SER A 75 8.55 -5.57 -7.46
CA SER A 75 9.37 -4.64 -6.69
C SER A 75 10.78 -5.19 -6.42
N GLN A 76 10.93 -6.50 -6.22
CA GLN A 76 12.25 -7.15 -6.17
C GLN A 76 13.05 -6.91 -7.45
N TYR A 77 12.45 -7.16 -8.62
CA TYR A 77 13.09 -6.90 -9.90
C TYR A 77 13.41 -5.42 -10.09
N PHE A 78 12.46 -4.53 -9.80
CA PHE A 78 12.62 -3.09 -9.92
C PHE A 78 13.78 -2.57 -9.05
N ALA A 79 13.85 -2.99 -7.78
CA ALA A 79 14.89 -2.55 -6.85
C ALA A 79 16.30 -2.97 -7.29
N GLN A 80 16.43 -4.11 -7.97
CA GLN A 80 17.70 -4.58 -8.52
C GLN A 80 18.05 -3.91 -9.86
N ASN A 81 17.09 -3.30 -10.54
CA ASN A 81 17.21 -2.81 -11.91
C ASN A 81 16.66 -1.37 -12.05
N LEU A 82 17.00 -0.48 -11.12
CA LEU A 82 16.50 0.90 -11.13
C LEU A 82 16.75 1.59 -12.49
N PRO A 83 15.70 2.01 -13.22
CA PRO A 83 15.85 2.60 -14.55
C PRO A 83 16.17 4.10 -14.50
N PHE A 84 16.15 4.70 -13.32
CA PHE A 84 16.38 6.12 -13.07
C PHE A 84 17.17 6.32 -11.77
N PRO A 85 17.71 7.53 -11.51
CA PRO A 85 18.37 7.84 -10.25
C PRO A 85 17.51 7.48 -9.04
N LYS A 86 18.16 6.95 -8.00
CA LYS A 86 17.50 6.51 -6.77
C LYS A 86 16.66 7.65 -6.16
N PRO A 87 15.35 7.43 -5.87
CA PRO A 87 14.53 8.44 -5.19
C PRO A 87 14.95 8.61 -3.72
N ASP A 88 14.59 9.76 -3.14
CA ASP A 88 14.88 10.07 -1.73
C ASP A 88 14.13 9.15 -0.76
N HIS A 89 12.89 8.79 -1.11
CA HIS A 89 12.07 7.83 -0.40
C HIS A 89 10.93 7.28 -1.26
N ALA A 90 10.29 6.21 -0.78
CA ALA A 90 9.08 5.62 -1.35
C ALA A 90 7.97 5.50 -0.30
N ILE A 91 6.73 5.57 -0.76
CA ILE A 91 5.51 5.26 0.00
C ILE A 91 4.75 4.23 -0.82
N ILE A 92 4.51 3.06 -0.26
CA ILE A 92 3.68 1.99 -0.82
C ILE A 92 2.28 2.11 -0.24
N LEU A 93 1.29 1.89 -1.10
CA LEU A 93 -0.12 1.86 -0.73
C LEU A 93 -0.62 0.46 -1.02
N ASP A 94 -1.09 -0.22 0.02
CA ASP A 94 -1.67 -1.55 -0.09
C ASP A 94 -2.96 -1.62 0.75
N MET A 95 -4.03 -2.21 0.21
CA MET A 95 -5.34 -2.33 0.87
C MET A 95 -5.88 -1.03 1.52
N VAL A 96 -5.79 0.10 0.82
CA VAL A 96 -6.10 1.44 1.36
C VAL A 96 -7.56 1.90 1.18
N GLY A 97 -8.44 0.99 0.81
CA GLY A 97 -9.81 1.24 0.36
C GLY A 97 -10.91 0.85 1.33
N ASP A 98 -10.64 0.07 2.38
CA ASP A 98 -11.66 -0.45 3.31
C ASP A 98 -12.62 0.63 3.84
N GLN A 99 -13.91 0.31 3.99
CA GLN A 99 -14.91 1.14 4.65
C GLN A 99 -14.62 1.42 6.12
N HIS A 100 -13.90 0.55 6.83
CA HIS A 100 -13.55 0.68 8.24
C HIS A 100 -12.06 0.99 8.46
N LEU A 101 -11.43 1.57 7.44
CA LEU A 101 -9.99 1.80 7.31
C LEU A 101 -9.25 2.15 8.61
N HIS A 102 -8.22 1.37 8.92
CA HIS A 102 -7.31 1.60 10.05
C HIS A 102 -5.86 1.33 9.66
N PHE A 103 -5.00 2.35 9.86
CA PHE A 103 -3.58 2.29 9.52
C PHE A 103 -2.71 2.42 10.78
N PRO A 104 -2.40 1.30 11.46
CA PRO A 104 -1.30 1.28 12.41
C PRO A 104 0.04 1.45 11.68
N ILE A 105 1.07 1.87 12.39
CA ILE A 105 2.42 1.99 11.83
C ILE A 105 3.00 0.59 11.58
N GLU A 106 3.22 0.23 10.32
CA GLU A 106 3.89 -1.02 9.92
C GLU A 106 5.33 -1.07 10.46
N ARG A 107 5.73 -2.22 11.00
CA ARG A 107 6.91 -2.34 11.84
C ARG A 107 8.23 -2.34 11.07
N PHE A 108 8.30 -2.87 9.85
CA PHE A 108 9.48 -2.71 8.99
C PHE A 108 9.64 -1.25 8.54
N SER A 109 8.56 -0.58 8.19
CA SER A 109 8.50 0.85 7.84
C SER A 109 9.09 1.69 8.97
N TYR A 110 8.67 1.46 10.22
CA TYR A 110 9.22 2.16 11.37
C TYR A 110 10.70 1.82 11.63
N SER A 111 11.09 0.57 11.42
CA SER A 111 12.46 0.11 11.68
C SER A 111 13.47 0.65 10.64
N HIS A 112 13.07 0.72 9.37
CA HIS A 112 13.96 1.06 8.25
C HIS A 112 13.82 2.50 7.76
N ALA A 113 12.65 3.13 7.95
CA ALA A 113 12.40 4.52 7.56
C ALA A 113 11.72 5.34 8.69
N PRO A 114 12.24 5.34 9.94
CA PRO A 114 11.58 5.97 11.09
C PRO A 114 11.33 7.48 10.91
N GLN A 115 12.21 8.17 10.19
CA GLN A 115 12.06 9.61 9.93
C GLN A 115 10.89 9.89 8.98
N LEU A 116 10.74 9.05 7.94
CA LEU A 116 9.64 9.16 7.00
C LEU A 116 8.31 8.80 7.66
N VAL A 117 8.25 7.69 8.41
CA VAL A 117 7.06 7.33 9.19
C VAL A 117 6.62 8.48 10.09
N ARG A 118 7.53 9.04 10.89
CA ARG A 118 7.21 10.18 11.77
C ARG A 118 6.72 11.39 11.00
N LYS A 119 7.30 11.68 9.82
CA LYS A 119 6.86 12.78 8.96
C LYS A 119 5.41 12.56 8.50
N ILE A 120 5.12 11.37 7.97
CA ILE A 120 3.83 11.02 7.39
C ILE A 120 2.73 10.94 8.44
N TRP A 121 2.94 10.22 9.55
CA TRP A 121 1.93 10.12 10.61
C TRP A 121 1.70 11.44 11.35
N LYS A 122 2.74 12.28 11.49
CA LYS A 122 2.58 13.64 12.02
C LYS A 122 1.73 14.50 11.09
N LEU A 123 1.94 14.40 9.78
CA LEU A 123 1.16 15.12 8.78
C LEU A 123 -0.30 14.66 8.81
N ALA A 124 -0.55 13.34 8.83
CA ALA A 124 -1.90 12.78 8.93
C ALA A 124 -2.65 13.28 10.18
N ASN A 125 -1.98 13.28 11.34
CA ASN A 125 -2.54 13.82 12.58
C ASN A 125 -2.85 15.33 12.48
N LYS A 126 -1.99 16.12 11.83
CA LYS A 126 -2.23 17.56 11.63
C LYS A 126 -3.43 17.82 10.71
N LEU A 127 -3.63 16.96 9.72
CA LEU A 127 -4.76 17.00 8.78
C LEU A 127 -6.05 16.38 9.37
N ASN A 128 -5.99 15.86 10.60
CA ASN A 128 -7.10 15.17 11.27
C ASN A 128 -7.65 13.99 10.44
N LEU A 129 -6.75 13.19 9.85
CA LEU A 129 -7.13 11.98 9.10
C LEU A 129 -7.33 10.81 10.07
N PRO A 130 -8.57 10.37 10.33
CA PRO A 130 -8.87 9.44 11.43
C PRO A 130 -8.33 8.02 11.23
N ALA A 131 -8.09 7.57 10.00
CA ALA A 131 -7.57 6.23 9.75
C ALA A 131 -6.14 6.02 10.29
N PHE A 132 -5.35 7.09 10.43
CA PHE A 132 -3.93 6.98 10.79
C PHE A 132 -3.72 6.91 12.30
N ASP A 133 -3.40 5.71 12.80
CA ASP A 133 -3.10 5.43 14.20
C ASP A 133 -1.59 5.42 14.46
N GLN A 134 -1.16 6.02 15.56
CA GLN A 134 0.25 6.08 15.97
C GLN A 134 0.72 4.82 16.70
N SER A 135 -0.15 3.82 16.89
CA SER A 135 0.21 2.52 17.40
C SER A 135 1.11 1.74 16.42
N LEU A 136 1.95 0.84 16.93
CA LEU A 136 2.77 -0.04 16.09
C LEU A 136 2.00 -1.31 15.76
N GLY A 137 1.85 -1.60 14.47
CA GLY A 137 1.20 -2.80 13.95
C GLY A 137 2.15 -3.98 13.74
N TYR A 138 1.73 -4.84 12.81
CA TYR A 138 2.45 -6.03 12.38
C TYR A 138 3.74 -5.71 11.61
N THR A 139 4.54 -6.75 11.44
CA THR A 139 5.63 -6.77 10.47
C THR A 139 5.10 -7.43 9.21
N ILE A 140 5.11 -6.71 8.09
CA ILE A 140 4.53 -7.18 6.82
C ILE A 140 5.61 -7.16 5.74
N TYR A 141 5.81 -8.29 5.08
CA TYR A 141 6.68 -8.35 3.91
C TYR A 141 5.85 -7.96 2.69
N ASP A 142 6.05 -6.74 2.20
CA ASP A 142 5.37 -6.14 1.06
C ASP A 142 6.42 -5.43 0.16
N ASP A 143 5.99 -4.82 -0.93
CA ASP A 143 6.78 -4.14 -1.95
C ASP A 143 7.72 -3.06 -1.40
N HIS A 144 7.47 -2.49 -0.21
CA HIS A 144 8.42 -1.57 0.42
C HIS A 144 9.70 -2.29 0.86
N VAL A 145 9.63 -3.58 1.17
CA VAL A 145 10.76 -4.34 1.70
C VAL A 145 11.89 -4.48 0.68
N PRO A 146 11.64 -4.97 -0.56
CA PRO A 146 12.68 -5.04 -1.57
C PRO A 146 13.32 -3.70 -1.92
N LEU A 147 12.58 -2.58 -1.83
CA LEU A 147 13.11 -1.25 -2.11
C LEU A 147 14.21 -0.84 -1.13
N TRP A 148 14.05 -1.11 0.17
CA TRP A 148 15.11 -0.82 1.13
C TRP A 148 16.20 -1.90 1.14
N GLU A 149 15.85 -3.18 1.00
CA GLU A 149 16.81 -4.29 1.00
C GLU A 149 17.80 -4.21 -0.19
N ASN A 150 17.28 -4.02 -1.40
CA ASN A 150 18.05 -4.18 -2.63
C ASN A 150 18.48 -2.83 -3.23
N ALA A 151 17.68 -1.77 -3.08
CA ALA A 151 17.96 -0.46 -3.65
C ALA A 151 18.40 0.59 -2.62
N ASN A 152 18.32 0.29 -1.31
CA ASN A 152 18.60 1.23 -0.22
C ASN A 152 17.79 2.54 -0.36
N ILE A 153 16.51 2.39 -0.75
CA ILE A 153 15.50 3.45 -0.76
C ILE A 153 14.74 3.36 0.57
N PRO A 154 14.71 4.42 1.40
CA PRO A 154 13.81 4.46 2.55
C PRO A 154 12.36 4.34 2.06
N ALA A 155 11.70 3.25 2.43
CA ALA A 155 10.34 2.96 1.99
C ALA A 155 9.45 2.70 3.21
N ILE A 156 8.22 3.20 3.14
CA ILE A 156 7.17 2.88 4.11
C ILE A 156 6.00 2.25 3.37
N ASP A 157 5.22 1.49 4.12
CA ASP A 157 3.97 0.90 3.70
C ASP A 157 2.81 1.51 4.51
N ILE A 158 1.73 1.87 3.81
CA ILE A 158 0.46 2.33 4.37
C ILE A 158 -0.54 1.24 4.02
N ILE A 159 -0.83 0.40 5.00
CA ILE A 159 -1.58 -0.84 4.82
C ILE A 159 -2.57 -1.08 5.95
N ASP A 160 -3.75 -1.56 5.58
CA ASP A 160 -4.76 -2.09 6.49
C ASP A 160 -4.84 -3.61 6.35
N PHE A 161 -4.11 -4.32 7.20
CA PHE A 161 -4.03 -5.78 7.15
C PHE A 161 -5.20 -6.47 7.87
N ASP A 162 -5.90 -5.72 8.74
CA ASP A 162 -7.07 -6.19 9.47
C ASP A 162 -8.32 -5.72 8.73
N TYR A 163 -8.44 -6.00 7.43
CA TYR A 163 -9.52 -5.52 6.58
C TYR A 163 -10.75 -6.44 6.61
N PRO A 164 -11.92 -6.06 7.16
CA PRO A 164 -12.21 -4.85 7.95
C PRO A 164 -11.92 -4.99 9.46
N HIS A 165 -11.70 -6.21 9.97
CA HIS A 165 -11.07 -6.44 11.28
C HIS A 165 -10.57 -7.88 11.44
N GLU A 166 -9.73 -8.14 12.45
CA GLU A 166 -9.08 -9.45 12.72
C GLU A 166 -10.03 -10.68 12.68
N TYR A 167 -11.31 -10.53 13.04
CA TYR A 167 -12.27 -11.65 13.18
C TYR A 167 -13.17 -11.90 11.94
N ASP A 168 -13.20 -10.97 11.00
CA ASP A 168 -13.92 -11.08 9.71
C ASP A 168 -13.07 -10.30 8.72
N ASN A 169 -12.20 -11.01 8.00
CA ASN A 169 -11.15 -10.42 7.17
C ASN A 169 -11.37 -10.84 5.71
N TYR A 170 -11.50 -9.85 4.83
CA TYR A 170 -11.78 -10.02 3.40
C TYR A 170 -10.51 -10.19 2.56
N TRP A 171 -9.33 -9.95 3.14
CA TRP A 171 -8.05 -10.20 2.49
C TRP A 171 -7.95 -11.63 1.95
N HIS A 172 -7.59 -11.76 0.67
CA HIS A 172 -7.52 -13.05 -0.05
C HIS A 172 -8.83 -13.86 -0.04
N THR A 173 -9.99 -13.21 0.03
CA THR A 173 -11.31 -13.85 -0.08
C THR A 173 -12.07 -13.34 -1.32
N LEU A 174 -13.16 -14.02 -1.66
CA LEU A 174 -14.10 -13.57 -2.70
C LEU A 174 -14.90 -12.33 -2.28
N GLU A 175 -14.86 -11.95 -0.99
CA GLU A 175 -15.51 -10.75 -0.47
C GLU A 175 -14.71 -9.48 -0.73
N ASP A 176 -13.45 -9.55 -1.21
CA ASP A 176 -12.70 -8.36 -1.60
C ASP A 176 -13.26 -7.74 -2.90
N THR A 177 -14.28 -6.92 -2.71
CA THR A 177 -15.18 -6.42 -3.73
C THR A 177 -15.45 -4.92 -3.54
N PRO A 178 -15.80 -4.18 -4.60
CA PRO A 178 -15.90 -2.72 -4.52
C PRO A 178 -16.91 -2.19 -3.48
N ASP A 179 -17.94 -2.97 -3.11
CA ASP A 179 -18.92 -2.59 -2.09
C ASP A 179 -18.37 -2.64 -0.66
N LYS A 180 -17.16 -3.17 -0.44
CA LYS A 180 -16.43 -3.08 0.83
C LYS A 180 -15.52 -1.85 0.89
N CYS A 181 -15.31 -1.17 -0.24
CA CYS A 181 -14.47 0.01 -0.29
C CYS A 181 -15.25 1.31 -0.03
N SER A 182 -14.54 2.37 0.36
CA SER A 182 -15.11 3.70 0.64
C SER A 182 -14.32 4.81 -0.05
N ALA A 183 -15.05 5.71 -0.72
CA ALA A 183 -14.47 6.93 -1.27
C ALA A 183 -13.82 7.80 -0.17
N GLY A 184 -14.39 7.83 1.04
CA GLY A 184 -13.82 8.58 2.16
C GLY A 184 -12.51 8.00 2.68
N SER A 185 -12.31 6.69 2.54
CA SER A 185 -11.05 6.02 2.88
C SER A 185 -9.95 6.40 1.90
N LEU A 186 -10.24 6.25 0.60
CA LEU A 186 -9.34 6.67 -0.48
C LEU A 186 -9.01 8.17 -0.41
N GLU A 187 -9.99 9.01 -0.07
CA GLU A 187 -9.81 10.46 0.08
C GLU A 187 -8.78 10.81 1.17
N GLN A 188 -8.80 10.13 2.33
CA GLN A 188 -7.82 10.39 3.40
C GLN A 188 -6.39 10.17 2.92
N VAL A 189 -6.15 9.06 2.20
CA VAL A 189 -4.83 8.72 1.66
C VAL A 189 -4.43 9.70 0.55
N GLY A 190 -5.36 10.05 -0.34
CA GLY A 190 -5.14 11.04 -1.40
C GLY A 190 -4.79 12.43 -0.84
N ILE A 191 -5.49 12.89 0.19
CA ILE A 191 -5.20 14.15 0.89
C ILE A 191 -3.78 14.10 1.48
N LEU A 192 -3.44 13.05 2.21
CA LEU A 192 -2.12 12.90 2.84
C LEU A 192 -0.99 12.98 1.81
N LEU A 193 -1.09 12.21 0.73
CA LEU A 193 -0.07 12.18 -0.32
C LEU A 193 0.05 13.53 -1.03
N THR A 194 -1.07 14.18 -1.33
CA THR A 194 -1.10 15.51 -1.94
C THR A 194 -0.33 16.49 -1.06
N TYR A 195 -0.69 16.61 0.23
CA TYR A 195 -0.02 17.55 1.14
C TYR A 195 1.47 17.26 1.29
N HIS A 196 1.86 15.98 1.37
CA HIS A 196 3.27 15.59 1.44
C HIS A 196 4.04 15.96 0.17
N ILE A 197 3.48 15.71 -1.01
CA ILE A 197 4.11 15.98 -2.31
C ILE A 197 4.32 17.48 -2.54
N TYR A 198 3.34 18.32 -2.19
CA TYR A 198 3.43 19.78 -2.35
C TYR A 198 4.12 20.47 -1.17
N GLY A 199 4.55 19.72 -0.15
CA GLY A 199 5.19 20.29 1.04
C GLY A 199 4.28 21.25 1.82
N ILE A 200 2.97 21.01 1.79
CA ILE A 200 1.99 21.81 2.51
C ILE A 200 1.96 21.30 3.94
N GLU A 201 2.41 22.15 4.87
CA GLU A 201 2.37 21.84 6.29
C GLU A 201 1.02 22.18 6.90
#